data_AF-A0A9X8GRC9-F1
#
_entry.id   AF-A0A9X8GRC9-F1
#
_cell.length_a   1.000
_cell.length_b   1.000
_cell.length_c   1.000
_cell.angle_alpha   90.00
_cell.angle_beta   90.00
_cell.angle_gamma   90.00
#
_symmetry.space_group_name_H-M   'P 1'
#
loop_
_entity.id
_entity.type
_entity.pdbx_description
1 polymer ?
#
loop_
_entity_poly.entity_id
_entity_poly.type
_entity_poly.pdbx_seq_one_letter_code
_entity_poly.pdbx_strand_id
1 'polypeptide(L)' 'MKVMNAWNTFKQNHPKFPAFCSAVSRRGIREGSILEVTYISPEGEKLTTNIKVQASDLELLRELSGGN' A
#
# COMPACT_ATOMS: atom_id res chain seq x y z
N MET A 1 16.08 2.54 15.10
CA MET A 1 16.10 4.02 15.03
C MET A 1 16.17 4.57 13.60
N LYS A 2 17.10 4.13 12.73
CA LYS A 2 17.21 4.63 11.33
C LYS A 2 15.95 4.45 10.47
N VAL A 3 15.28 3.29 10.57
CA VAL A 3 14.04 3.01 9.83
C VAL A 3 12.89 3.93 10.24
N MET A 4 12.77 4.25 11.54
CA MET A 4 11.71 5.12 12.07
C MET A 4 11.88 6.57 11.58
N ASN A 5 13.12 7.06 11.50
CA ASN A 5 13.40 8.38 10.96
C ASN A 5 13.11 8.46 9.45
N ALA A 6 13.54 7.46 8.67
CA ALA A 6 13.23 7.39 7.25
C ALA A 6 11.71 7.34 6.98
N TRP A 7 10.98 6.58 7.81
CA TRP A 7 9.52 6.53 7.74
C TRP A 7 8.87 7.87 8.05
N ASN A 8 9.36 8.62 9.04
CA ASN A 8 8.83 9.95 9.36
C ASN A 8 9.06 10.95 8.22
N THR A 9 10.25 10.97 7.62
CA THR A 9 10.53 11.80 6.43
C THR A 9 9.63 11.40 5.26
N PHE A 10 9.44 10.10 5.02
CA PHE A 10 8.56 9.62 3.95
C PHE A 10 7.11 10.08 4.14
N LYS A 11 6.56 9.94 5.36
CA LYS A 11 5.21 10.42 5.68
C LYS A 11 5.05 11.93 5.47
N GLN A 12 6.08 12.71 5.81
CA GLN A 12 6.08 14.17 5.60
C GLN A 12 6.08 14.53 4.10
N ASN A 13 6.89 13.83 3.30
CA ASN A 13 6.94 14.04 1.85
C ASN A 13 5.67 13.55 1.13
N HIS A 14 4.99 12.56 1.68
CA HIS A 14 3.84 11.89 1.05
C HIS A 14 2.62 11.82 1.97
N PRO A 15 2.00 12.94 2.39
CA PRO A 15 0.93 12.96 3.39
C PRO A 15 -0.33 12.20 2.95
N LYS A 16 -0.57 12.07 1.64
CA LYS A 16 -1.71 11.30 1.09
C LYS A 16 -1.56 9.80 1.27
N PHE A 17 -0.33 9.28 1.32
CA PHE A 17 -0.08 7.84 1.37
C PHE A 17 -0.51 7.22 2.72
N PRO A 18 -0.14 7.76 3.90
CA PRO A 18 -0.65 7.25 5.17
C PRO A 18 -2.17 7.34 5.28
N ALA A 19 -2.78 8.41 4.77
CA ALA A 19 -4.23 8.57 4.74
C ALA A 19 -4.90 7.50 3.87
N PHE A 20 -4.31 7.17 2.71
CA PHE A 20 -4.73 6.06 1.87
C PHE A 20 -4.65 4.72 2.61
N CYS A 21 -3.50 4.40 3.22
CA CYS A 21 -3.35 3.14 3.98
C CYS A 21 -4.38 3.01 5.11
N SER A 22 -4.63 4.10 5.84
CA SER A 22 -5.66 4.14 6.90
C SER A 22 -7.07 3.88 6.33
N ALA A 23 -7.42 4.48 5.20
CA ALA A 23 -8.70 4.27 4.54
C ALA A 23 -8.85 2.83 4.01
N VAL A 24 -7.80 2.26 3.43
CA VAL A 24 -7.77 0.87 2.96
C VAL A 24 -7.92 -0.11 4.14
N SER A 25 -7.20 0.12 5.25
CA SER A 25 -7.33 -0.68 6.47
C SER A 25 -8.75 -0.62 7.06
N ARG A 26 -9.36 0.56 7.12
CA ARG A 26 -10.75 0.74 7.61
C ARG A 26 -11.81 0.11 6.71
N ARG A 27 -11.62 0.15 5.40
CA ARG A 27 -12.55 -0.46 4.43
C ARG A 27 -12.33 -1.97 4.31
N GLY A 28 -11.14 -2.46 4.66
CA GLY A 28 -10.72 -3.85 4.59
C GLY A 28 -10.36 -4.27 3.16
N ILE A 29 -9.20 -4.92 3.00
CA ILE A 29 -8.92 -5.70 1.80
C ILE A 29 -9.63 -7.04 1.94
N ARG A 30 -10.40 -7.44 0.92
CA ARG A 30 -11.17 -8.67 0.89
C ARG A 30 -10.94 -9.41 -0.42
N GLU A 31 -11.30 -10.70 -0.45
CA GLU A 31 -11.26 -11.48 -1.68
C GLU A 31 -12.03 -10.76 -2.79
N GLY A 32 -11.44 -10.73 -3.98
CA GLY A 32 -11.98 -10.01 -5.13
C GLY A 32 -11.70 -8.51 -5.17
N SER A 33 -11.10 -7.92 -4.11
CA SER A 33 -10.52 -6.57 -4.21
C SER A 33 -9.49 -6.54 -5.33
N ILE A 34 -9.46 -5.43 -6.08
CA ILE A 34 -8.45 -5.18 -7.11
C ILE A 34 -7.51 -4.10 -6.59
N LEU A 35 -6.23 -4.43 -6.44
CA LEU A 35 -5.18 -3.47 -6.22
C LEU A 35 -4.58 -3.10 -7.57
N GLU A 36 -4.63 -1.82 -7.93
CA GLU A 36 -3.88 -1.28 -9.05
C GLU A 36 -2.64 -0.58 -8.55
N VAL A 37 -1.48 -1.00 -9.06
CA VAL A 37 -0.20 -0.36 -8.77
C VAL A 37 0.26 0.27 -10.06
N THR A 38 0.41 1.60 -10.02
CA THR A 38 1.00 2.36 -11.13
C THR A 38 2.31 2.95 -10.66
N TYR A 39 3.39 2.52 -11.29
CA TYR A 39 4.69 3.18 -11.22
C TYR A 39 4.77 4.21 -12.35
N ILE A 40 5.27 5.40 -12.02
CA ILE A 40 5.53 6.46 -13.00
C ILE A 40 7.00 6.84 -12.83
N SER A 41 7.79 6.68 -13.90
CA SER A 41 9.19 7.08 -13.90
C SER A 41 9.31 8.61 -13.90
N PRO A 42 10.46 9.18 -13.49
CA PRO A 42 10.72 10.61 -13.63
C PRO A 42 10.59 11.13 -15.07
N GLU A 43 10.85 10.26 -16.05
CA GLU A 43 10.73 10.53 -17.50
C GLU A 43 9.27 10.43 -17.99
N GLY A 44 8.35 10.02 -17.11
CA GLY A 44 6.91 9.95 -17.39
C GLY A 44 6.43 8.60 -17.91
N GLU A 45 7.29 7.58 -18.00
CA GLU A 45 6.88 6.23 -18.38
C GLU A 45 5.97 5.64 -17.30
N LYS A 46 4.87 5.00 -17.71
CA LYS A 46 3.90 4.39 -16.81
C LYS A 46 3.91 2.88 -16.93
N LEU A 47 4.16 2.21 -15.80
CA LEU A 47 4.01 0.77 -15.66
C LEU A 47 2.87 0.50 -14.70
N THR A 48 1.80 -0.10 -15.20
CA THR A 48 0.61 -0.43 -14.42
C THR A 48 0.42 -1.94 -14.35
N THR A 49 0.12 -2.44 -13.16
CA THR A 49 -0.30 -3.83 -12.94
C THR A 49 -1.49 -3.88 -12.01
N ASN A 50 -2.31 -4.92 -12.17
CA ASN A 50 -3.45 -5.19 -11.31
C ASN A 50 -3.27 -6.53 -10.60
N ILE A 51 -3.60 -6.54 -9.30
CA ILE A 51 -3.62 -7.73 -8.46
C ILE A 51 -5.05 -7.92 -7.98
N LYS A 52 -5.68 -9.01 -8.40
CA LYS A 52 -6.97 -9.44 -7.85
C LYS A 52 -6.71 -10.31 -6.64
N VAL A 53 -7.06 -9.80 -5.46
CA VAL A 53 -6.84 -10.46 -4.17
C VAL A 53 -7.58 -11.79 -4.14
N GLN A 54 -6.83 -12.85 -3.89
CA GLN A 54 -7.35 -14.18 -3.63
C GLN A 54 -7.52 -14.40 -2.12
N ALA A 55 -8.30 -15.39 -1.74
CA ALA A 55 -8.44 -15.78 -0.34
C ALA A 55 -7.09 -16.12 0.33
N SER A 56 -6.18 -16.75 -0.41
CA SER A 56 -4.81 -17.09 0.04
C SER A 56 -3.96 -15.87 0.40
N ASP A 57 -4.27 -14.71 -0.18
CA ASP A 57 -3.45 -13.50 -0.02
C ASP A 57 -3.85 -12.69 1.21
N LEU A 58 -5.04 -12.96 1.77
CA LEU A 58 -5.61 -12.17 2.86
C LEU A 58 -4.79 -12.27 4.15
N GLU A 59 -4.21 -13.44 4.42
CA GLU A 59 -3.36 -13.66 5.59
C GLU A 59 -2.08 -12.83 5.48
N LEU A 60 -1.38 -12.94 4.34
CA LEU A 60 -0.19 -12.13 4.04
C LEU A 60 -0.48 -10.62 4.13
N LEU A 61 -1.61 -10.17 3.58
CA LEU A 61 -1.98 -8.74 3.57
C LEU A 61 -2.33 -8.22 4.97
N ARG A 62 -2.85 -9.07 5.86
CA ARG A 62 -3.11 -8.70 7.26
C ARG A 62 -1.80 -8.47 8.00
N GLU A 63 -0.84 -9.38 7.88
CA GLU A 63 0.49 -9.26 8.49
C GLU A 63 1.22 -7.98 8.03
N LEU A 64 1.18 -7.70 6.72
CA LEU A 64 1.82 -6.51 6.14
C LEU A 64 1.14 -5.19 6.58
N SER A 65 -0.13 -5.23 6.95
CA SER A 65 -0.86 -4.06 7.43
C SER A 65 -0.58 -3.69 8.90
N GLY A 66 0.24 -4.49 9.59
CA GLY A 66 0.56 -4.29 11.01
C GLY A 66 -0.57 -4.72 11.95
N GLY A 67 -1.48 -5.57 11.49
CA GLY A 67 -2.33 -6.35 12.39
C GLY A 67 -1.47 -7.44 13.01
N ASN A 68 -1.42 -7.47 14.35
CA ASN A 68 -0.69 -8.44 15.18
C ASN A 68 -0.50 -9.83 14.54
#